data_AF-A0A1I7GV09-F1
#
_entry.id   AF-A0A1I7GV09-F1
#
_cell.length_a   1.000
_cell.length_b   1.000
_cell.length_c   1.000
_cell.angle_alpha   90.00
_cell.angle_beta   90.00
_cell.angle_gamma   90.00
#
_symmetry.space_group_name_H-M   'P 1'
#
loop_
_entity.id
_entity.type
_entity.pdbx_description
1 polymer ?
#
loop_
_entity_poly.entity_id
_entity_poly.type
_entity_poly.pdbx_seq_one_letter_code
_entity_poly.pdbx_strand_id
1 'polypeptide(L)'
;MGKGGCRAGAGRPGRYRKTGGASGLDVRWMKRQGLLTPGKSGEVYWSRNGQRTGSVSYVTHTNSVWLSYRSRWREEDWKDYNYPVQLAYTACNYGGGRAWFLCPDCGERCAILYISGRGACRKCHQLVYESQSENPCNRTARGANKIRDRLGWEPGILNSNGWKPKGMHWRTFGRLTEKHNHYLRVSFADMKKRYGFCF
;
A
#
# COMPACT_ATOMS: atom_id res chain seq x y z
N MET A 1 -31.31 -10.11 -4.65
CA MET A 1 -30.17 -9.42 -4.01
C MET A 1 -28.93 -9.57 -4.88
N GLY A 2 -28.52 -8.50 -5.58
CA GLY A 2 -27.48 -8.55 -6.61
C GLY A 2 -26.07 -8.77 -6.04
N LYS A 3 -25.38 -9.81 -6.51
CA LYS A 3 -23.97 -10.08 -6.16
C LYS A 3 -23.07 -9.06 -6.89
N GLY A 4 -22.44 -8.16 -6.14
CA GLY A 4 -21.66 -7.04 -6.68
C GLY A 4 -20.53 -7.46 -7.65
N GLY A 5 -20.33 -6.65 -8.70
CA GLY A 5 -19.35 -6.75 -9.80
C GLY A 5 -17.86 -6.59 -9.42
N CYS A 6 -16.93 -7.12 -10.21
CA CYS A 6 -15.47 -6.92 -10.12
C CYS A 6 -15.13 -6.28 -11.45
N ARG A 7 -14.80 -5.00 -11.43
CA ARG A 7 -14.20 -4.35 -12.60
C ARG A 7 -12.69 -4.47 -12.45
N ALA A 8 -11.98 -4.83 -13.51
CA ALA A 8 -10.53 -4.64 -13.54
C ALA A 8 -10.23 -3.14 -13.28
N GLY A 9 -9.34 -2.84 -12.34
CA GLY A 9 -9.05 -1.47 -11.91
C GLY A 9 -9.99 -0.91 -10.84
N ALA A 10 -11.22 -1.41 -10.70
CA ALA A 10 -12.01 -1.18 -9.50
C ALA A 10 -11.71 -2.29 -8.49
N GLY A 11 -10.85 -2.00 -7.52
CA GLY A 11 -10.92 -2.79 -6.28
C GLY A 11 -12.38 -2.87 -5.82
N ARG A 12 -12.77 -3.97 -5.16
CA ARG A 12 -14.02 -3.93 -4.36
C ARG A 12 -13.97 -2.63 -3.55
N PRO A 13 -15.04 -1.80 -3.48
CA PRO A 13 -15.08 -0.72 -2.52
C PRO A 13 -14.80 -1.37 -1.18
N GLY A 14 -13.59 -1.14 -0.69
CA GLY A 14 -13.13 -1.81 0.50
C GLY A 14 -14.00 -1.27 1.61
N ARG A 15 -14.70 -2.15 2.33
CA ARG A 15 -15.26 -1.82 3.64
C ARG A 15 -14.19 -1.20 4.57
N TYR A 16 -12.91 -1.37 4.24
CA TYR A 16 -11.71 -0.91 4.94
C TYR A 16 -10.84 0.00 4.04
N ARG A 17 -10.28 1.08 4.62
CA ARG A 17 -9.29 1.94 3.92
C ARG A 17 -8.02 1.15 3.64
N LYS A 18 -7.47 1.33 2.44
CA LYS A 18 -6.21 0.72 2.03
C LYS A 18 -5.02 1.57 2.44
N THR A 19 -3.88 0.93 2.67
CA THR A 19 -2.64 1.58 3.11
C THR A 19 -2.14 2.68 2.16
N GLY A 20 -2.28 2.52 0.84
CA GLY A 20 -1.82 3.51 -0.16
C GLY A 20 -2.64 4.81 -0.23
N GLY A 21 -3.79 4.87 0.47
CA GLY A 21 -4.63 6.07 0.57
C GLY A 21 -4.62 6.71 1.97
N ALA A 22 -3.68 6.32 2.83
CA ALA A 22 -3.55 6.83 4.20
C ALA A 22 -2.24 7.61 4.36
N SER A 23 -2.32 8.74 5.05
CA SER A 23 -1.17 9.60 5.39
C SER A 23 -0.27 8.87 6.41
N GLY A 24 0.79 8.22 5.95
CA GLY A 24 1.71 7.46 6.80
C GLY A 24 2.96 8.25 7.15
N LEU A 25 3.28 8.37 8.44
CA LEU A 25 4.55 8.88 8.94
C LEU A 25 5.50 7.70 9.18
N ASP A 26 6.62 7.63 8.45
CA ASP A 26 7.61 6.53 8.54
C ASP A 26 8.82 6.93 9.39
N VAL A 27 9.01 6.26 10.53
CA VAL A 27 10.12 6.50 11.47
C VAL A 27 11.49 6.23 10.85
N ARG A 28 11.58 5.31 9.89
CA ARG A 28 12.83 4.95 9.20
C ARG A 28 13.23 6.05 8.24
N TRP A 29 12.26 6.64 7.54
CA TRP A 29 12.50 7.81 6.73
C TRP A 29 12.93 8.99 7.60
N MET A 30 12.22 9.28 8.69
CA MET A 30 12.60 10.34 9.63
C MET A 30 14.02 10.16 10.17
N LYS A 31 14.39 8.92 10.54
CA LYS A 31 15.74 8.59 10.99
C LYS A 31 16.79 8.88 9.91
N ARG A 32 16.56 8.45 8.67
CA ARG A 32 17.49 8.69 7.55
C ARG A 32 17.68 10.17 7.25
N GLN A 33 16.64 10.98 7.49
CA GLN A 33 16.68 12.43 7.33
C GLN A 33 17.26 13.16 8.57
N GLY A 34 17.68 12.43 9.61
CA GLY A 34 18.23 13.03 10.83
C GLY A 34 17.20 13.72 11.74
N LEU A 35 15.90 13.54 11.46
CA LEU A 35 14.81 14.24 12.15
C LEU A 35 14.55 13.69 13.56
N LEU A 36 15.09 12.51 13.87
CA LEU A 36 14.98 11.89 15.20
C LEU A 36 16.07 12.39 16.19
N THR A 37 16.77 13.47 15.86
CA THR A 37 17.72 14.10 16.79
C THR A 37 16.95 14.93 17.81
N PRO A 38 17.22 14.81 19.13
CA PRO A 38 16.54 15.61 20.14
C PRO A 38 16.64 17.11 19.87
N GLY A 39 15.53 17.83 20.02
CA GLY A 39 15.42 19.27 19.73
C GLY A 39 15.11 19.61 18.27
N LYS A 40 15.13 18.64 17.34
CA LYS A 40 14.69 18.89 15.96
C LYS A 40 13.18 19.03 15.90
N SER A 41 12.73 19.99 15.10
CA SER A 41 11.32 20.22 14.79
C SER A 41 11.15 20.49 13.31
N GLY A 42 9.92 20.33 12.83
CA GLY A 42 9.58 20.63 11.44
C GLY A 42 8.19 20.11 11.08
N GLU A 43 7.92 20.05 9.79
CA GLU A 43 6.65 19.56 9.26
C GLU A 43 6.90 18.46 8.22
N VAL A 44 6.12 17.39 8.30
CA VAL A 44 6.02 16.37 7.26
C VAL A 44 4.67 16.52 6.59
N TYR A 45 4.65 16.59 5.27
CA TYR A 45 3.42 16.70 4.49
C TYR A 45 3.26 15.53 3.53
N TRP A 46 2.01 15.23 3.19
CA TRP A 46 1.66 14.26 2.17
C TRP A 46 1.06 14.98 0.97
N SER A 47 1.36 14.48 -0.22
CA SER A 47 0.75 14.95 -1.45
C SER A 47 0.20 13.79 -2.26
N ARG A 48 -0.86 14.06 -3.03
CA ARG A 48 -1.45 13.15 -4.00
C ARG A 48 -1.70 13.94 -5.28
N ASN A 49 -1.16 13.47 -6.40
CA ASN A 49 -1.21 14.17 -7.69
C ASN A 49 -0.74 15.64 -7.59
N GLY A 50 0.32 15.89 -6.82
CA GLY A 50 0.88 17.24 -6.62
C GLY A 50 0.10 18.12 -5.64
N GLN A 51 -1.09 17.73 -5.20
CA GLN A 51 -1.86 18.48 -4.20
C GLN A 51 -1.58 17.98 -2.79
N ARG A 52 -1.31 18.90 -1.86
CA ARG A 52 -1.09 18.60 -0.45
C ARG A 52 -2.37 18.05 0.19
N THR A 53 -2.32 16.82 0.67
CA THR A 53 -3.47 16.11 1.27
C THR A 53 -3.51 16.21 2.79
N GLY A 54 -2.44 16.71 3.41
CA GLY A 54 -2.35 16.95 4.84
C GLY A 54 -0.91 17.14 5.28
N SER A 55 -0.74 17.48 6.55
CA SER A 55 0.58 17.56 7.18
C SER A 55 0.53 17.26 8.66
N VAL A 56 1.71 17.00 9.21
CA VAL A 56 1.96 16.83 10.63
C VAL A 56 3.21 17.59 11.02
N SER A 57 3.07 18.48 11.98
CA SER A 57 4.19 19.12 12.64
C SER A 57 4.74 18.17 13.70
N TYR A 58 6.06 18.16 13.87
CA TYR A 58 6.70 17.31 14.85
C TYR A 58 7.78 18.07 15.64
N VAL A 59 7.97 17.64 16.88
CA VAL A 59 9.12 18.02 17.71
C VAL A 59 9.69 16.74 18.31
N THR A 60 10.96 16.49 18.09
CA THR A 60 11.63 15.29 18.58
C THR A 60 12.29 15.55 19.94
N HIS A 61 11.99 14.67 20.89
CA HIS A 61 12.67 14.55 22.17
C HIS A 61 13.48 13.24 22.20
N THR A 62 14.23 13.01 23.27
CA THR A 62 15.13 11.85 23.42
C THR A 62 14.46 10.52 23.11
N ASN A 63 13.27 10.28 23.66
CA ASN A 63 12.54 9.01 23.53
C ASN A 63 11.13 9.18 22.96
N SER A 64 10.79 10.33 22.39
CA SER A 64 9.45 10.57 21.86
C SER A 64 9.45 11.61 20.76
N VAL A 65 8.44 11.57 19.91
CA VAL A 65 8.14 12.60 18.93
C VAL A 65 6.78 13.16 19.27
N TRP A 66 6.72 14.44 19.64
CA TRP A 66 5.47 15.16 19.77
C TRP A 66 4.93 15.46 18.40
N LEU A 67 3.67 15.08 18.15
CA LEU A 67 2.97 15.32 16.91
C LEU A 67 1.88 16.35 17.15
N SER A 68 1.83 17.35 16.28
CA SER A 68 0.77 18.36 16.25
C SER A 68 0.19 18.46 14.84
N TYR A 69 -1.11 18.22 14.71
CA TYR A 69 -1.80 18.26 13.43
C TYR A 69 -3.31 18.35 13.61
N ARG A 70 -3.99 18.76 12.53
CA ARG A 70 -5.44 18.71 12.44
C ARG A 70 -5.82 17.58 11.50
N SER A 71 -6.77 16.74 11.91
CA SER A 71 -7.31 15.71 11.02
C SER A 71 -8.79 15.49 11.25
N ARG A 72 -9.46 14.97 10.23
CA ARG A 72 -10.84 14.50 10.32
C ARG A 72 -10.91 13.02 10.00
N TRP A 73 -11.78 12.33 10.69
CA TRP A 73 -12.12 10.95 10.38
C TRP A 73 -13.50 10.92 9.70
N ARG A 74 -13.54 10.50 8.44
CA ARG A 74 -14.77 10.45 7.62
C ARG A 74 -15.48 11.83 7.55
N GLU A 75 -16.74 11.88 7.91
CA GLU A 75 -17.62 13.06 7.92
C GLU A 75 -17.63 13.77 9.28
N GLU A 76 -16.78 13.35 10.22
CA GLU A 76 -16.62 14.09 11.48
C GLU A 76 -15.95 15.44 11.25
N ASP A 77 -16.19 16.35 12.20
CA ASP A 77 -15.49 17.62 12.28
C ASP A 77 -13.98 17.43 12.41
N TRP A 78 -13.26 18.44 11.94
CA TRP A 78 -11.81 18.50 12.11
C TRP A 78 -11.44 18.62 13.59
N LYS A 79 -10.65 17.66 14.06
CA LYS A 79 -10.11 17.63 15.43
C LYS A 79 -8.64 17.97 15.43
N ASP A 80 -8.23 18.75 16.43
CA ASP A 80 -6.84 19.04 16.71
C ASP A 80 -6.23 17.93 17.56
N TYR A 81 -5.06 17.48 17.16
CA TYR A 81 -4.29 16.45 17.83
C TYR A 81 -2.94 17.03 18.23
N ASN A 82 -2.63 16.95 19.53
CA ASN A 82 -1.33 17.33 20.06
C ASN A 82 -0.93 16.32 21.16
N TYR A 83 -0.03 15.39 20.83
CA TYR A 83 0.36 14.34 21.77
C TYR A 83 1.73 13.73 21.45
N PRO A 84 2.42 13.15 22.45
CA PRO A 84 3.66 12.42 22.23
C PRO A 84 3.43 11.01 21.68
N VAL A 85 4.26 10.62 20.72
CA VAL A 85 4.45 9.24 20.27
C VAL A 85 5.80 8.74 20.75
N GLN A 86 5.82 7.68 21.55
CA GLN A 86 7.06 7.16 22.10
C GLN A 86 7.90 6.47 21.02
N LEU A 87 9.22 6.58 21.15
CA LEU A 87 10.19 5.91 20.30
C LEU A 87 10.79 4.72 21.04
N ALA A 88 10.99 3.63 20.31
CA ALA A 88 11.75 2.48 20.76
C ALA A 88 12.88 2.18 19.79
N TYR A 89 13.99 1.68 20.31
CA TYR A 89 15.15 1.31 19.53
C TYR A 89 15.48 -0.17 19.73
N THR A 90 15.76 -0.87 18.64
CA THR A 90 16.29 -2.24 18.67
C THR A 90 17.73 -2.21 18.20
N ALA A 91 18.66 -2.79 18.95
CA ALA A 91 20.05 -2.90 18.52
C ALA A 91 20.17 -3.70 17.21
N CYS A 92 21.08 -3.30 16.33
CA CYS A 92 21.36 -4.01 15.09
C CYS A 92 22.73 -4.72 15.18
N ASN A 93 22.82 -5.94 14.65
CA ASN A 93 24.05 -6.77 14.69
C ASN A 93 25.28 -6.11 14.05
N TYR A 94 25.09 -5.18 13.11
CA TYR A 94 26.17 -4.46 12.41
C TYR A 94 26.36 -3.02 12.89
N GLY A 95 25.94 -2.71 14.13
CA GLY A 95 26.03 -1.38 14.70
C GLY A 95 24.80 -0.51 14.45
N GLY A 96 24.62 0.49 15.32
CA GLY A 96 23.44 1.37 15.33
C GLY A 96 22.19 0.71 15.91
N GLY A 97 21.04 1.38 15.71
CA GLY A 97 19.75 0.91 16.20
C GLY A 97 18.62 1.13 15.20
N ARG A 98 17.66 0.23 15.16
CA ARG A 98 16.43 0.38 14.39
C ARG A 98 15.40 1.13 15.21
N ALA A 99 14.98 2.30 14.73
CA ALA A 99 13.93 3.10 15.36
C ALA A 99 12.54 2.52 15.04
N TRP A 100 11.66 2.63 16.02
CA TRP A 100 10.25 2.24 15.97
C TRP A 100 9.42 3.30 16.67
N PHE A 101 8.21 3.54 16.18
CA PHE A 101 7.17 4.17 16.99
C PHE A 101 6.53 3.12 17.90
N LEU A 102 6.11 3.54 19.09
CA LEU A 102 5.14 2.79 19.88
C LEU A 102 3.74 3.31 19.56
N CYS A 103 2.86 2.41 19.15
CA CYS A 103 1.48 2.76 18.84
C CYS A 103 0.80 3.38 20.07
N PRO A 104 0.20 4.59 19.98
CA PRO A 104 -0.51 5.19 21.12
C PRO A 104 -1.70 4.35 21.63
N ASP A 105 -2.30 3.54 20.77
CA ASP A 105 -3.50 2.75 21.12
C ASP A 105 -3.17 1.36 21.66
N CYS A 106 -2.14 0.70 21.11
CA CYS A 106 -1.85 -0.70 21.45
C CYS A 106 -0.43 -0.92 21.99
N GLY A 107 0.40 0.12 22.12
CA GLY A 107 1.78 0.04 22.61
C GLY A 107 2.78 -0.69 21.70
N GLU A 108 2.30 -1.40 20.68
CA GLU A 108 3.13 -2.21 19.80
C GLU A 108 4.10 -1.38 18.95
N ARG A 109 5.27 -1.97 18.67
CA ARG A 109 6.27 -1.35 17.79
C ARG A 109 5.78 -1.32 16.35
N CYS A 110 5.74 -0.14 15.75
CA CYS A 110 5.38 0.06 14.35
C CYS A 110 6.39 0.96 13.64
N ALA A 111 6.62 0.70 12.35
CA ALA A 111 7.50 1.55 11.54
C ALA A 111 6.77 2.75 10.93
N ILE A 112 5.46 2.59 10.70
CA ILE A 112 4.62 3.59 10.07
C ILE A 112 3.45 3.86 11.00
N LEU A 113 3.27 5.13 11.36
CA LEU A 113 2.09 5.64 12.04
C LEU A 113 1.14 6.22 11.00
N TYR A 114 -0.08 5.71 10.93
CA TYR A 114 -1.05 6.20 9.96
C TYR A 114 -1.90 7.28 10.60
N ILE A 115 -1.95 8.45 9.97
CA ILE A 115 -2.74 9.59 10.42
C ILE A 115 -4.10 9.55 9.73
N SER A 116 -5.13 9.21 10.49
CA SER A 116 -6.51 9.24 10.04
C SER A 116 -7.42 9.41 11.24
N GLY A 117 -7.50 10.63 11.76
CA GLY A 117 -7.90 10.90 13.15
C GLY A 117 -6.66 10.88 14.05
N ARG A 118 -6.75 10.21 15.21
CA ARG A 118 -5.55 9.93 16.01
C ARG A 118 -4.62 9.01 15.24
N GLY A 119 -3.32 9.28 15.27
CA GLY A 119 -2.30 8.48 14.62
C GLY A 119 -2.09 7.16 15.36
N ALA A 120 -2.33 6.04 14.68
CA ALA A 120 -2.16 4.71 15.23
C ALA A 120 -1.50 3.73 14.23
N CYS A 121 -1.21 2.53 14.71
CA CYS A 121 -0.64 1.49 13.85
C CYS A 121 -1.68 0.95 12.87
N ARG A 122 -1.19 0.23 11.86
CA ARG A 122 -2.01 -0.44 10.84
C ARG A 122 -3.12 -1.31 11.43
N LYS A 123 -2.83 -2.06 12.50
CA LYS A 123 -3.77 -2.99 13.14
C LYS A 123 -4.92 -2.22 13.80
N CYS A 124 -4.61 -1.17 14.57
CA CYS A 124 -5.59 -0.31 15.25
C CYS A 124 -6.53 0.39 14.26
N HIS A 125 -5.99 0.86 13.13
CA HIS A 125 -6.81 1.44 12.06
C HIS A 125 -7.47 0.41 11.13
N GLN A 126 -7.32 -0.89 11.39
CA GLN A 126 -7.84 -1.98 10.54
C GLN A 126 -7.49 -1.80 9.04
N LEU A 127 -6.31 -1.24 8.76
CA LEU A 127 -5.88 -0.97 7.40
C LEU A 127 -5.46 -2.27 6.71
N VAL A 128 -6.17 -2.63 5.65
CA VAL A 128 -5.87 -3.82 4.87
C VAL A 128 -4.80 -3.47 3.83
N TYR A 129 -3.79 -4.34 3.66
CA TYR A 129 -2.80 -4.14 2.60
C TYR A 129 -3.53 -4.13 1.24
N GLU A 130 -3.08 -3.31 0.29
CA GLU A 130 -3.65 -3.31 -1.05
C GLU A 130 -3.65 -4.72 -1.67
N SER A 131 -2.57 -5.47 -1.45
CA SER A 131 -2.40 -6.87 -1.85
C SER A 131 -3.39 -7.84 -1.19
N GLN A 132 -3.89 -7.54 0.02
CA GLN A 132 -4.92 -8.34 0.70
C GLN A 132 -6.35 -8.02 0.21
N SER A 133 -6.53 -6.91 -0.51
CA SER A 133 -7.80 -6.50 -1.13
C SER A 133 -7.89 -6.83 -2.63
N GLU A 134 -6.90 -7.56 -3.16
CA GLU A 134 -6.93 -8.00 -4.54
C GLU A 134 -7.97 -9.10 -4.72
N ASN A 135 -9.04 -8.76 -5.43
CA ASN A 135 -9.94 -9.77 -5.97
C ASN A 135 -9.14 -10.78 -6.81
N PRO A 136 -9.50 -12.07 -6.81
CA PRO A 136 -8.80 -13.10 -7.58
C PRO A 136 -8.51 -12.68 -9.04
N CYS A 137 -9.49 -12.03 -9.68
CA CYS A 137 -9.36 -11.46 -11.04
C CYS A 137 -8.27 -10.37 -11.18
N ASN A 138 -8.09 -9.49 -10.19
CA ASN A 138 -7.03 -8.48 -10.22
C ASN A 138 -5.64 -9.10 -10.00
N ARG A 139 -5.56 -10.19 -9.23
CA ARG A 139 -4.32 -10.94 -9.01
C ARG A 139 -3.91 -11.71 -10.26
N THR A 140 -4.86 -12.38 -10.92
CA THR A 140 -4.59 -13.12 -12.16
C THR A 140 -4.31 -12.20 -13.33
N ALA A 141 -5.02 -11.08 -13.47
CA ALA A 141 -4.75 -10.09 -14.51
C ALA A 141 -3.33 -9.48 -14.39
N ARG A 142 -2.88 -9.17 -13.16
CA ARG A 142 -1.50 -8.71 -12.93
C ARG A 142 -0.48 -9.80 -13.19
N GLY A 143 -0.79 -11.04 -12.84
CA GLY A 143 0.04 -12.21 -13.16
C GLY A 143 0.23 -12.38 -14.66
N ALA A 144 -0.83 -12.20 -15.45
CA ALA A 144 -0.78 -12.21 -16.90
C ALA A 144 0.06 -11.04 -17.45
N ASN A 145 -0.20 -9.80 -17.00
CA ASN A 145 0.57 -8.63 -17.44
C ASN A 145 2.06 -8.75 -17.12
N LYS A 146 2.44 -9.28 -15.95
CA LYS A 146 3.86 -9.53 -15.62
C LYS A 146 4.54 -10.51 -16.59
N ILE A 147 3.79 -11.47 -17.14
CA ILE A 147 4.30 -12.37 -18.18
C ILE A 147 4.38 -11.64 -19.52
N ARG A 148 3.38 -10.82 -19.87
CA ARG A 148 3.39 -9.99 -21.08
C ARG A 148 4.59 -9.05 -21.08
N ASP A 149 4.86 -8.35 -19.98
CA ASP A 149 6.05 -7.49 -19.80
C ASP A 149 7.35 -8.28 -20.02
N ARG A 150 7.44 -9.49 -19.43
CA ARG A 150 8.62 -10.36 -19.59
C ARG A 150 8.81 -10.88 -21.02
N LEU A 151 7.72 -10.98 -21.78
CA LEU A 151 7.72 -11.38 -23.18
C LEU A 151 7.77 -10.18 -24.14
N GLY A 152 7.81 -8.94 -23.63
CA GLY A 152 7.77 -7.73 -24.44
C GLY A 152 6.46 -7.54 -25.20
N TRP A 153 5.36 -8.12 -24.71
CA TRP A 153 4.03 -8.00 -25.31
C TRP A 153 3.30 -6.78 -24.76
N GLU A 154 2.42 -6.19 -25.57
CA GLU A 154 1.61 -5.04 -25.18
C GLU A 154 0.78 -5.35 -23.91
N PRO A 155 0.81 -4.52 -22.85
CA PRO A 155 0.06 -4.78 -21.63
C PRO A 155 -1.45 -4.92 -21.89
N GLY A 156 -2.14 -5.80 -21.17
CA GLY A 156 -3.59 -5.98 -21.29
C GLY A 156 -3.97 -7.42 -21.62
N ILE A 157 -4.86 -8.01 -20.81
CA ILE A 157 -5.33 -9.39 -20.98
C ILE A 157 -6.29 -9.58 -22.17
N LEU A 158 -6.81 -8.48 -22.72
CA LEU A 158 -7.66 -8.46 -23.91
C LEU A 158 -6.86 -8.26 -25.21
N ASN A 159 -5.58 -7.93 -25.09
CA ASN A 159 -4.71 -7.70 -26.24
C ASN A 159 -4.14 -9.01 -26.77
N SER A 160 -3.95 -9.08 -28.09
CA SER A 160 -3.40 -10.25 -28.78
C SER A 160 -2.01 -10.62 -28.23
N ASN A 161 -1.68 -11.91 -28.25
CA ASN A 161 -0.36 -12.38 -27.85
C ASN A 161 0.67 -12.00 -28.92
N GLY A 162 1.86 -11.60 -28.49
CA GLY A 162 2.97 -11.28 -29.40
C GLY A 162 3.86 -12.49 -29.71
N TRP A 163 4.96 -12.22 -30.41
CA TRP A 163 5.96 -13.22 -30.75
C TRP A 163 6.95 -13.48 -29.61
N LYS A 164 7.63 -14.62 -29.69
CA LYS A 164 8.67 -15.01 -28.73
C LYS A 164 9.88 -14.06 -28.81
N PRO A 165 10.38 -13.53 -27.68
CA PRO A 165 11.60 -12.72 -27.67
C PRO A 165 12.84 -13.44 -28.21
N LYS A 166 13.72 -12.66 -28.85
CA LYS A 166 15.05 -13.12 -29.28
C LYS A 166 15.88 -13.52 -28.06
N GLY A 167 16.60 -14.63 -28.14
CA GLY A 167 17.45 -15.16 -27.05
C GLY A 167 16.71 -15.96 -25.95
N MET A 168 15.37 -16.03 -25.97
CA MET A 168 14.64 -16.90 -25.05
C MET A 168 14.62 -18.35 -25.57
N HIS A 169 14.75 -19.36 -24.72
CA HIS A 169 14.58 -20.76 -25.14
C HIS A 169 13.10 -21.12 -25.34
N TRP A 170 12.78 -21.92 -26.36
CA TRP A 170 11.39 -22.32 -26.68
C TRP A 170 10.65 -22.97 -25.51
N ARG A 171 11.35 -23.80 -24.71
CA ARG A 171 10.77 -24.41 -23.50
C ARG A 171 10.37 -23.38 -22.44
N THR A 172 11.19 -22.34 -22.25
CA THR A 172 10.90 -21.25 -21.29
C THR A 172 9.74 -20.41 -21.78
N PHE A 173 9.71 -20.13 -23.09
CA PHE A 173 8.61 -19.43 -23.74
C PHE A 173 7.30 -20.21 -23.55
N GLY A 174 7.28 -21.50 -23.90
CA GLY A 174 6.10 -22.36 -23.75
C GLY A 174 5.55 -22.36 -22.32
N ARG A 175 6.42 -22.52 -21.31
CA ARG A 175 6.02 -22.47 -19.90
C ARG A 175 5.43 -21.13 -19.48
N LEU A 176 5.97 -20.01 -19.97
CA LEU A 176 5.44 -18.67 -19.68
C LEU A 176 4.08 -18.47 -20.35
N THR A 177 3.95 -18.89 -21.61
CA THR A 177 2.69 -18.83 -22.37
C THR A 177 1.60 -19.69 -21.74
N GLU A 178 1.92 -20.89 -21.26
CA GLU A 178 0.97 -21.76 -20.56
C GLU A 178 0.48 -21.11 -19.25
N LYS A 179 1.40 -20.54 -18.47
CA LYS A 179 1.07 -19.81 -17.25
C LYS A 179 0.22 -18.55 -17.54
N HIS A 180 0.51 -17.85 -18.63
CA HIS A 180 -0.30 -16.73 -19.12
C HIS A 180 -1.72 -17.19 -19.51
N ASN A 181 -1.85 -18.27 -20.26
CA ASN A 181 -3.13 -18.83 -20.68
C ASN A 181 -3.96 -19.33 -19.49
N HIS A 182 -3.31 -19.89 -18.46
CA HIS A 182 -3.97 -20.22 -17.20
C HIS A 182 -4.55 -18.97 -16.53
N TYR A 183 -3.77 -17.88 -16.44
CA TYR A 183 -4.28 -16.61 -15.89
C TYR A 183 -5.43 -16.03 -16.71
N LEU A 184 -5.36 -16.08 -18.05
CA LEU A 184 -6.46 -15.67 -18.93
C LEU A 184 -7.72 -16.50 -18.67
N ARG A 185 -7.62 -17.83 -18.62
CA ARG A 185 -8.78 -18.70 -18.35
C ARG A 185 -9.46 -18.38 -17.03
N VAL A 186 -8.69 -18.17 -15.97
CA VAL A 186 -9.25 -17.81 -14.65
C VAL A 186 -9.88 -16.41 -14.67
N SER A 187 -9.22 -15.43 -15.31
CA SER A 187 -9.76 -14.07 -15.45
C SER A 187 -11.02 -14.01 -16.31
N PHE A 188 -11.05 -14.73 -17.44
CA PHE A 188 -12.23 -14.80 -18.32
C PHE A 188 -13.36 -15.60 -17.70
N ALA A 189 -13.09 -16.68 -16.97
CA ALA A 189 -14.13 -17.41 -16.23
C ALA A 189 -14.78 -16.54 -15.14
N ASP A 190 -13.99 -15.71 -14.45
CA ASP A 190 -14.53 -14.74 -13.47
C ASP A 190 -15.33 -13.61 -14.15
N MET A 191 -14.91 -13.13 -15.33
CA MET A 191 -15.68 -12.17 -16.13
C MET A 191 -17.00 -12.77 -16.65
N LYS A 192 -16.96 -14.00 -17.19
CA LYS A 192 -18.13 -14.71 -17.75
C LYS A 192 -19.21 -14.94 -16.70
N LYS A 193 -18.84 -15.36 -15.49
CA LYS A 193 -19.76 -15.53 -14.35
C LYS A 193 -20.44 -14.24 -13.89
N ARG A 194 -19.95 -13.07 -14.32
CA ARG A 194 -20.31 -11.77 -13.76
C ARG A 194 -20.99 -10.82 -14.72
N TYR A 195 -20.69 -10.94 -16.01
CA TYR A 195 -21.22 -10.08 -17.06
C TYR A 195 -22.11 -10.83 -18.07
N GLY A 196 -22.27 -12.16 -17.94
CA GLY A 196 -23.19 -12.93 -18.76
C GLY A 196 -22.85 -12.99 -20.26
N PHE A 197 -21.63 -12.62 -20.67
CA PHE A 197 -21.19 -12.71 -22.05
C PHE A 197 -20.84 -14.16 -22.42
N CYS A 198 -21.58 -14.74 -23.37
CA CYS A 198 -21.07 -15.82 -24.21
C CYS A 198 -20.18 -15.20 -25.30
N PHE A 199 -18.92 -15.60 -25.31
CA PHE A 199 -18.10 -15.64 -26.53
C PHE A 199 -18.17 -17.06 -27.07
#